data_AF-A0A3E0NR49-F1
#
_entry.id   AF-A0A3E0NR49-F1
#
_cell.length_a   1.000
_cell.length_b   1.000
_cell.length_c   1.000
_cell.angle_alpha   90.00
_cell.angle_beta   90.00
_cell.angle_gamma   90.00
#
_symmetry.space_group_name_H-M   'P 1'
#
loop_
_entity.id
_entity.type
_entity.pdbx_description
1 polymer ?
#
loop_
_entity_poly.entity_id
_entity_poly.type
_entity_poly.pdbx_seq_one_letter_code
_entity_poly.pdbx_strand_id
1 'polypeptide(L)'
;MILVDTSVWVEYDRATGSAEDRRLTRLIEEDGPVAVTEPVIMEVLSGARNQAREVDLRRLLLRFDLLRFEAVVDFDGAARIYRACRGRGVTPRGLIDCMISAVALRTGATLLALDSDLERVAGVVGVVLDDET
;
A
#
# COMPACT_ATOMS: atom_id res chain seq x y z
N MET A 1 -3.66 -4.04 11.49
CA MET A 1 -3.29 -4.55 10.15
C MET A 1 -2.32 -3.56 9.53
N ILE A 2 -1.34 -4.06 8.78
CA ILE A 2 -0.33 -3.26 8.08
C ILE A 2 -0.65 -3.38 6.59
N LEU A 3 -1.18 -2.32 5.99
CA LEU A 3 -1.41 -2.24 4.56
C LEU A 3 -0.07 -1.97 3.88
N VAL A 4 0.41 -2.94 3.12
CA VAL A 4 1.72 -2.85 2.46
C VAL A 4 1.54 -2.28 1.05
N ASP A 5 2.22 -1.18 0.77
CA ASP A 5 2.20 -0.51 -0.53
C ASP A 5 2.96 -1.28 -1.61
N THR A 6 2.61 -1.02 -2.87
CA THR A 6 3.28 -1.57 -4.07
C THR A 6 4.79 -1.35 -4.03
N SER A 7 5.27 -0.18 -3.61
CA SER A 7 6.71 0.12 -3.53
C SER A 7 7.49 -0.88 -2.68
N VAL A 8 6.91 -1.33 -1.56
CA VAL A 8 7.54 -2.30 -0.65
C VAL A 8 7.50 -3.71 -1.23
N TRP A 9 6.38 -4.09 -1.86
CA TRP A 9 6.29 -5.36 -2.59
C TRP A 9 7.33 -5.48 -3.71
N VAL A 10 7.63 -4.36 -4.38
CA VAL A 10 8.68 -4.31 -5.42
C VAL A 10 10.07 -4.54 -4.83
N GLU A 11 10.37 -3.96 -3.67
CA GLU A 11 11.65 -4.18 -2.99
C GLU A 11 11.80 -5.64 -2.53
N TYR A 12 10.74 -6.20 -1.94
CA TYR A 12 10.70 -7.61 -1.56
C TYR A 12 10.84 -8.57 -2.76
N ASP A 13 10.13 -8.29 -3.86
CA ASP A 13 10.23 -9.07 -5.10
C ASP A 13 11.67 -9.09 -5.67
N ARG A 14 12.38 -7.98 -5.49
CA ARG A 14 13.77 -7.79 -5.94
C ARG A 14 14.80 -8.30 -4.93
N ALA A 15 14.39 -8.64 -3.71
CA ALA A 15 15.26 -9.01 -2.60
C ALA A 15 16.40 -8.00 -2.41
N THR A 16 16.06 -6.71 -2.35
CA THR A 16 17.05 -5.62 -2.35
C THR A 16 17.86 -5.53 -1.06
N GLY A 17 17.38 -6.11 0.04
CA GLY A 17 17.93 -5.91 1.36
C GLY A 17 17.75 -4.48 1.87
N SER A 18 16.75 -3.73 1.38
CA SER A 18 16.35 -2.46 1.98
C SER A 18 15.74 -2.67 3.38
N ALA A 19 15.44 -1.59 4.10
CA ALA A 19 14.75 -1.70 5.38
C ALA A 19 13.34 -2.27 5.20
N GLU A 20 12.67 -1.89 4.11
CA GLU A 20 11.31 -2.25 3.78
C GLU A 20 11.20 -3.69 3.28
N ASP A 21 12.18 -4.17 2.49
CA ASP A 21 12.31 -5.58 2.14
C ASP A 21 12.49 -6.44 3.40
N ARG A 22 13.42 -6.07 4.29
CA ARG A 22 13.64 -6.78 5.55
C ARG A 22 12.40 -6.76 6.45
N ARG A 23 11.73 -5.61 6.56
CA ARG A 23 10.52 -5.44 7.36
C ARG A 23 9.41 -6.34 6.84
N LEU A 24 9.14 -6.33 5.54
CA LEU A 24 8.12 -7.20 4.95
C LEU A 24 8.50 -8.68 5.07
N THR A 25 9.76 -9.03 4.85
CA THR A 25 10.25 -10.41 5.04
C THR A 25 9.97 -10.90 6.45
N ARG A 26 10.31 -10.10 7.48
CA ARG A 26 10.05 -10.44 8.88
C ARG A 26 8.56 -10.59 9.16
N LEU A 27 7.74 -9.67 8.68
CA LEU A 27 6.27 -9.74 8.83
C LEU A 27 5.69 -11.01 8.19
N ILE A 28 6.24 -11.48 7.07
CA ILE A 28 5.80 -12.72 6.42
C ILE A 28 6.27 -13.95 7.21
N GLU A 29 7.51 -13.97 7.68
CA GLU A 29 8.10 -15.08 8.45
C GLU A 29 7.44 -15.27 9.82
N GLU A 30 7.00 -14.19 10.45
CA GLU A 30 6.40 -14.17 11.79
C GLU A 30 4.86 -14.24 11.77
N ASP A 31 4.25 -14.52 10.62
CA ASP A 31 2.78 -14.47 10.42
C ASP A 31 2.16 -13.15 10.94
N GLY A 32 2.86 -12.04 10.70
CA GLY A 32 2.46 -10.69 11.07
C GLY A 32 1.18 -10.24 10.33
N PRO A 33 0.56 -9.14 10.79
CA PRO A 33 -0.77 -8.71 10.32
C PRO A 33 -0.71 -7.97 8.97
N VAL A 34 -0.02 -8.56 7.99
CA VAL A 34 0.12 -8.03 6.61
C VAL A 34 -1.24 -8.05 5.93
N ALA A 35 -1.54 -6.94 5.26
CA ALA A 35 -2.75 -6.80 4.48
C ALA A 35 -2.45 -6.14 3.13
N VAL A 36 -3.33 -6.40 2.16
CA VAL A 36 -3.27 -5.88 0.80
C VAL A 36 -4.61 -5.27 0.41
N THR A 37 -4.64 -4.46 -0.64
CA THR A 37 -5.89 -3.94 -1.23
C THR A 37 -5.86 -4.11 -2.75
N GLU A 38 -7.02 -4.05 -3.41
CA GLU A 38 -7.15 -4.28 -4.84
C GLU A 38 -6.22 -3.40 -5.70
N PRO A 39 -6.07 -2.07 -5.44
CA PRO A 39 -5.10 -1.25 -6.17
C PRO A 39 -3.65 -1.74 -6.05
N VAL A 40 -3.20 -2.14 -4.86
CA VAL A 40 -1.84 -2.66 -4.65
C VAL A 40 -1.64 -3.96 -5.41
N ILE A 41 -2.61 -4.89 -5.32
CA ILE A 41 -2.56 -6.15 -6.07
C ILE A 41 -2.47 -5.87 -7.57
N MET A 42 -3.29 -4.94 -8.07
CA MET A 42 -3.29 -4.56 -9.48
C MET A 42 -1.92 -4.04 -9.92
N GLU A 43 -1.31 -3.14 -9.17
CA GLU A 43 -0.01 -2.56 -9.52
C GLU A 43 1.13 -3.60 -9.46
N VAL A 44 1.19 -4.41 -8.40
CA VAL A 44 2.23 -5.44 -8.24
C VAL A 44 2.17 -6.45 -9.38
N LEU A 45 0.98 -6.95 -9.71
CA LEU A 45 0.82 -7.95 -10.77
C LEU A 45 1.06 -7.34 -12.16
N SER A 46 0.70 -6.07 -12.37
CA SER A 46 1.00 -5.37 -13.62
C SER A 46 2.50 -5.09 -13.80
N GLY A 47 3.25 -4.98 -12.70
CA GLY A 47 4.70 -4.81 -12.70
C GLY A 47 5.51 -6.10 -12.87
N ALA A 48 4.85 -7.27 -12.91
CA ALA A 48 5.54 -8.55 -13.01
C ALA A 48 6.29 -8.70 -14.34
N ARG A 49 7.53 -9.19 -14.27
CA ARG A 49 8.45 -9.26 -15.43
C ARG A 49 8.05 -10.30 -16.47
N ASN A 50 7.27 -11.30 -16.06
CA ASN A 50 6.76 -12.37 -16.92
C ASN A 50 5.56 -13.08 -16.24
N GLN A 51 4.86 -13.91 -17.02
CA GLN A 51 3.68 -14.64 -16.58
C GLN A 51 3.94 -15.58 -15.38
N ALA A 52 5.10 -16.24 -15.33
CA ALA A 52 5.41 -17.15 -14.22
C ALA A 52 5.53 -16.37 -12.91
N ARG A 53 6.22 -15.22 -12.95
CA ARG A 53 6.37 -14.37 -11.76
C ARG A 53 5.06 -13.73 -11.33
N GLU A 54 4.22 -13.33 -12.29
CA GLU A 54 2.86 -12.83 -12.00
C GLU A 54 2.05 -13.86 -11.22
N VAL A 55 2.06 -15.13 -11.65
CA VAL A 55 1.35 -16.22 -10.96
C VAL A 55 1.88 -16.44 -9.54
N ASP A 56 3.19 -16.41 -9.35
CA ASP A 56 3.80 -16.58 -8.03
C ASP A 56 3.46 -15.41 -7.08
N LEU A 57 3.55 -14.17 -7.57
CA LEU A 57 3.16 -12.98 -6.81
C LEU A 57 1.67 -13.01 -6.46
N ARG A 58 0.80 -13.40 -7.41
CA ARG A 58 -0.64 -13.53 -7.15
C ARG A 58 -0.92 -14.54 -6.04
N ARG A 59 -0.27 -15.70 -6.08
CA ARG A 59 -0.42 -16.72 -5.03
C ARG A 59 0.05 -16.23 -3.67
N LEU A 60 1.15 -15.47 -3.62
CA LEU A 60 1.65 -14.87 -2.39
C LEU A 60 0.67 -13.83 -1.83
N LEU A 61 0.28 -12.84 -2.64
CA LEU A 61 -0.58 -11.73 -2.20
C LEU A 61 -1.93 -12.21 -1.70
N LEU A 62 -2.51 -13.23 -2.32
CA LEU A 62 -3.81 -13.80 -1.92
C LEU A 62 -3.78 -14.60 -0.61
N ARG A 63 -2.62 -14.75 0.03
CA ARG A 63 -2.52 -15.34 1.39
C ARG A 63 -2.81 -14.33 2.50
N PHE A 64 -2.73 -13.04 2.21
CA PHE A 64 -2.88 -11.97 3.20
C PHE A 64 -4.33 -11.46 3.26
N ASP A 65 -4.64 -10.74 4.35
CA ASP A 65 -5.95 -10.13 4.52
C ASP A 65 -6.20 -9.09 3.41
N LEU A 66 -7.30 -9.25 2.68
CA LEU A 66 -7.72 -8.31 1.66
C LEU A 66 -8.57 -7.21 2.31
N LEU A 67 -7.98 -6.01 2.47
CA LEU A 67 -8.71 -4.80 2.81
C LEU A 67 -9.49 -4.33 1.59
N ARG A 68 -10.69 -4.89 1.46
CA ARG A 68 -11.53 -4.69 0.29
C ARG A 68 -11.87 -3.23 0.11
N PHE A 69 -11.72 -2.77 -1.12
CA PHE A 69 -12.16 -1.47 -1.55
C PHE A 69 -13.70 -1.39 -1.49
N GLU A 70 -14.22 -0.40 -0.77
CA GLU A 70 -15.64 -0.09 -0.69
C GLU A 70 -15.94 1.05 -1.65
N ALA A 71 -16.34 0.71 -2.89
CA ALA A 71 -16.38 1.65 -4.00
C ALA A 71 -17.04 3.00 -3.66
N VAL A 72 -18.25 3.00 -3.10
CA VAL A 72 -18.95 4.26 -2.80
C VAL A 72 -18.17 5.11 -1.79
N VAL A 73 -17.61 4.49 -0.75
CA VAL A 73 -16.95 5.17 0.35
C VAL A 73 -15.56 5.62 -0.03
N ASP A 74 -14.79 4.73 -0.66
CA ASP A 74 -13.37 4.95 -0.90
C ASP A 74 -13.10 5.78 -2.17
N PHE A 75 -13.98 5.77 -3.18
CA PHE A 75 -13.87 6.73 -4.29
C PHE A 75 -14.15 8.17 -3.82
N ASP A 76 -15.20 8.39 -3.01
CA ASP A 76 -15.48 9.70 -2.42
C ASP A 76 -14.37 10.10 -1.42
N GLY A 77 -13.91 9.14 -0.61
CA GLY A 77 -12.77 9.29 0.28
C GLY A 77 -11.52 9.75 -0.45
N ALA A 78 -11.13 9.06 -1.54
CA ALA A 78 -9.98 9.43 -2.35
C ALA A 78 -10.11 10.83 -2.95
N ALA A 79 -11.29 11.23 -3.43
CA ALA A 79 -11.53 12.58 -3.93
C ALA A 79 -11.36 13.64 -2.83
N ARG A 80 -11.83 13.38 -1.61
CA ARG A 80 -11.65 14.26 -0.45
C ARG A 80 -10.19 14.36 -0.04
N ILE A 81 -9.48 13.23 0.01
CA ILE A 81 -8.04 13.16 0.32
C ILE A 81 -7.24 13.98 -0.70
N TYR A 82 -7.49 13.79 -2.01
CA TYR A 82 -6.82 14.53 -3.07
C TYR A 82 -7.03 16.05 -2.92
N ARG A 83 -8.27 16.48 -2.66
CA ARG A 83 -8.58 17.90 -2.42
C ARG A 83 -7.90 18.44 -1.16
N ALA A 84 -7.86 17.67 -0.08
CA ALA A 84 -7.19 18.05 1.16
C ALA A 84 -5.68 18.21 0.96
N CYS A 85 -5.05 17.33 0.18
CA CYS A 85 -3.64 17.43 -0.20
C CYS A 85 -3.40 18.75 -0.95
N ARG A 86 -4.19 19.01 -2.00
CA ARG A 86 -4.07 20.23 -2.80
C ARG A 86 -4.25 21.50 -1.98
N GLY A 87 -5.20 21.49 -1.02
CA GLY A 87 -5.40 22.60 -0.08
C GLY A 87 -4.22 22.87 0.85
N ARG A 88 -3.34 21.88 1.05
CA ARG A 88 -2.12 21.96 1.88
C ARG A 88 -0.83 22.06 1.07
N GLY A 89 -0.93 22.30 -0.24
CA GLY A 89 0.25 22.41 -1.13
C GLY A 89 0.90 21.07 -1.48
N VAL A 90 0.31 19.94 -1.09
CA VAL A 90 0.74 18.60 -1.50
C VAL A 90 -0.01 18.23 -2.78
N THR A 91 0.71 17.79 -3.82
CA THR A 91 0.08 17.34 -5.07
C THR A 91 0.35 15.85 -5.23
N PRO A 92 -0.64 14.98 -4.95
CA PRO A 92 -0.49 13.55 -5.20
C PRO A 92 -0.19 13.32 -6.69
N ARG A 93 0.71 12.40 -7.01
CA ARG A 93 1.04 11.99 -8.38
C ARG A 93 -0.15 11.33 -9.06
N GLY A 94 -1.04 10.71 -8.29
CA GLY A 94 -2.24 10.04 -8.80
C GLY A 94 -3.33 9.85 -7.75
N LEU A 95 -4.50 9.43 -8.22
CA LEU A 95 -5.63 9.08 -7.35
C LEU A 95 -5.45 7.71 -6.68
N ILE A 96 -4.55 6.85 -7.16
CA ILE A 96 -4.31 5.54 -6.54
C ILE A 96 -3.78 5.69 -5.10
N ASP A 97 -2.79 6.55 -4.88
CA ASP A 97 -2.26 6.81 -3.53
C ASP A 97 -3.36 7.35 -2.58
N CYS A 98 -4.29 8.14 -3.12
CA CYS A 98 -5.46 8.62 -2.39
C CYS A 98 -6.45 7.48 -2.08
N MET A 99 -6.64 6.54 -3.01
CA MET A 99 -7.49 5.35 -2.83
C MET A 99 -6.91 4.40 -1.79
N ILE A 100 -5.60 4.12 -1.84
CA ILE A 100 -4.90 3.30 -0.85
C ILE A 100 -5.01 3.96 0.53
N SER A 101 -4.79 5.26 0.62
CA SER A 101 -4.95 6.03 1.86
C SER A 101 -6.40 6.02 2.38
N ALA A 102 -7.40 6.04 1.49
CA ALA A 102 -8.81 5.94 1.89
C ALA A 102 -9.12 4.59 2.56
N VAL A 103 -8.63 3.49 1.98
CA VAL A 103 -8.77 2.15 2.56
C VAL A 103 -8.07 2.09 3.92
N ALA A 104 -6.82 2.58 4.02
CA ALA A 104 -6.07 2.59 5.27
C ALA A 104 -6.82 3.36 6.37
N LEU A 105 -7.30 4.58 6.08
CA LEU A 105 -8.09 5.38 7.02
C LEU A 105 -9.36 4.67 7.47
N ARG A 106 -10.14 4.14 6.53
CA ARG A 106 -11.43 3.51 6.83
C ARG A 106 -11.26 2.25 7.67
N THR A 107 -10.21 1.48 7.43
CA THR A 107 -9.94 0.22 8.13
C THR A 107 -9.09 0.38 9.40
N GLY A 108 -8.54 1.57 9.63
CA GLY A 108 -7.60 1.82 10.73
C GLY A 108 -6.27 1.09 10.56
N ALA A 109 -5.90 0.72 9.32
CA ALA A 109 -4.63 0.08 9.03
C ALA A 109 -3.49 1.12 9.07
N THR A 110 -2.32 0.68 9.53
CA THR A 110 -1.07 1.41 9.30
C THR A 110 -0.59 1.15 7.87
N LEU A 111 0.26 2.03 7.34
CA LEU A 111 0.77 1.92 5.98
C LEU A 111 2.29 1.68 6.00
N LEU A 112 2.74 0.58 5.40
CA LEU A 112 4.15 0.34 5.12
C LEU A 112 4.42 0.75 3.66
N ALA A 113 5.27 1.75 3.44
CA ALA A 113 5.55 2.30 2.11
C ALA A 113 7.01 2.76 1.97
N LEU A 114 7.53 2.73 0.73
CA LEU A 114 8.78 3.36 0.29
C LEU A 114 8.47 4.35 -0.84
N ASP A 115 7.44 5.16 -0.66
CA ASP A 115 6.99 6.12 -1.65
C ASP A 115 6.67 7.47 -1.00
N SER A 116 7.58 8.43 -1.19
CA SER A 116 7.46 9.75 -0.60
C SER A 116 6.18 10.50 -0.98
N ASP A 117 5.52 10.16 -2.08
CA ASP A 117 4.24 10.77 -2.44
C ASP A 117 3.12 10.20 -1.57
N LEU A 118 3.04 8.87 -1.48
CA LEU A 118 2.06 8.21 -0.63
C LEU A 118 2.26 8.55 0.86
N GLU A 119 3.50 8.66 1.34
CA GLU A 119 3.81 9.12 2.69
C GLU A 119 3.30 10.55 2.95
N ARG A 120 3.45 11.46 1.97
CA ARG A 120 2.91 12.83 2.09
C ARG A 120 1.38 12.83 2.10
N VAL A 121 0.75 12.01 1.27
CA VAL A 121 -0.72 11.84 1.26
C VAL A 121 -1.18 11.33 2.63
N ALA A 122 -0.57 10.27 3.13
CA ALA A 122 -0.83 9.69 4.44
C ALA A 122 -0.71 10.75 5.56
N GLY A 123 0.38 11.52 5.57
CA GLY A 123 0.61 12.58 6.54
C GLY A 123 -0.43 13.71 6.50
N VAL A 124 -0.95 14.06 5.32
CA VAL A 124 -2.01 15.07 5.17
C VAL A 124 -3.32 14.65 5.84
N VAL A 125 -3.62 13.35 5.84
CA VAL A 125 -4.91 12.82 6.29
C VAL A 125 -4.82 11.99 7.57
N GLY A 126 -3.62 11.84 8.13
CA GLY A 126 -3.38 11.19 9.41
C GLY A 126 -3.37 9.66 9.34
N VAL A 127 -3.05 9.07 8.18
CA VAL A 127 -2.71 7.64 8.13
C VAL A 127 -1.37 7.45 8.83
N VAL A 128 -1.32 6.51 9.77
CA VAL A 128 -0.10 6.17 10.49
C VAL A 128 0.79 5.33 9.59
N LEU A 129 2.06 5.73 9.45
CA LEU A 129 3.07 4.93 8.77
C LEU A 129 3.59 3.84 9.72
N ASP A 130 3.81 2.64 9.18
CA ASP A 130 4.48 1.55 9.90
C ASP A 130 5.98 1.77 9.83
N ASP A 131 6.58 2.16 10.95
CA ASP A 131 8.03 2.25 11.11
C ASP A 131 8.52 1.06 11.95
N GLU A 132 9.69 0.49 11.61
CA GLU A 132 10.39 -0.43 12.51
C GLU A 132 10.70 0.29 13.83
N THR A 133 9.92 0.02 14.87
CA THR A 133 10.37 0.24 16.26
C THR A 133 11.10 -0.99 16.76
#